data_AF-A6JMZ1-F1
#
_entry.id   AF-A6JMZ1-F1
#
_cell.length_a   1.000
_cell.length_b   1.000
_cell.length_c   1.000
_cell.angle_alpha   90.00
_cell.angle_beta   90.00
_cell.angle_gamma   90.00
#
_symmetry.space_group_name_H-M   'P 1'
#
loop_
_entity.id
_entity.type
_entity.pdbx_description
1 polymer ?
#
loop_
_entity_poly.entity_id
_entity_poly.type
_entity_poly.pdbx_seq_one_letter_code
_entity_poly.pdbx_strand_id
1 'polypeptide(L)'
;MPLPDTMFCAQQIHIPPELPDILKQFTKAAIRTQPADCSHKQYVELADLEKKWKNLCLPVEKFRAIVDLDPSEDKMEWIKFLALGCSSLGGTLNTAMKNVCEILTSDPEGGPARIPFETFAYIYQYLSALDPEFSAVETETYLANLRDTSESRKNGMIGLSDFVIGKKPV
;
A
#
# COMPACT_ATOMS: atom_id res chain seq x y z
N MET A 1 -26.77 1.63 29.31
CA MET A 1 -26.11 2.47 28.30
C MET A 1 -25.10 1.61 27.57
N PRO A 2 -25.29 1.29 26.28
CA PRO A 2 -24.24 0.70 25.48
C PRO A 2 -23.28 1.80 24.98
N LEU A 3 -22.00 1.44 24.92
CA LEU A 3 -20.88 2.26 24.46
C LEU A 3 -21.03 2.59 22.97
N PRO A 4 -20.47 3.72 22.47
CA PRO A 4 -20.35 3.93 21.04
C PRO A 4 -19.42 2.83 20.49
N ASP A 5 -20.04 1.91 19.76
CA ASP A 5 -19.37 1.04 18.82
C ASP A 5 -18.57 1.96 17.88
N THR A 6 -17.25 1.95 17.98
CA THR A 6 -16.39 2.37 16.87
C THR A 6 -16.59 1.35 15.75
N MET A 7 -17.78 1.36 15.17
CA MET A 7 -18.05 0.91 13.83
C MET A 7 -17.06 1.70 12.99
N PHE A 8 -16.13 0.99 12.36
CA PHE A 8 -15.65 1.43 11.06
C PHE A 8 -16.91 1.66 10.22
N CYS A 9 -17.42 2.89 10.23
CA CYS A 9 -18.48 3.32 9.35
C CYS A 9 -17.88 3.25 7.95
N ALA A 10 -18.08 2.10 7.31
CA ALA A 10 -17.99 1.91 5.88
C ALA A 10 -19.12 2.70 5.18
N GLN A 11 -19.29 3.98 5.54
CA GLN A 11 -20.01 4.93 4.72
C GLN A 11 -19.15 5.04 3.48
N GLN A 12 -19.56 4.31 2.43
CA GLN A 12 -18.96 4.25 1.10
C GLN A 12 -18.17 5.52 0.85
N ILE A 13 -16.87 5.44 1.10
CA ILE A 13 -15.99 6.46 0.64
C ILE A 13 -16.18 6.39 -0.86
N HIS A 14 -16.74 7.44 -1.47
CA HIS A 14 -16.71 7.58 -2.92
C HIS A 14 -15.24 7.79 -3.27
N ILE A 15 -14.52 6.68 -3.44
CA ILE A 15 -13.12 6.73 -3.81
C ILE A 15 -13.12 7.11 -5.28
N PRO A 16 -12.58 8.27 -5.64
CA PRO A 16 -12.51 8.62 -7.04
C PRO A 16 -11.65 7.54 -7.73
N PRO A 17 -12.08 6.99 -8.87
CA PRO A 17 -11.31 6.00 -9.62
C PRO A 17 -9.94 6.54 -10.07
N GLU A 18 -9.72 7.84 -9.91
CA GLU A 18 -8.48 8.57 -10.20
C GLU A 18 -7.46 8.54 -9.04
N LEU A 19 -7.87 8.28 -7.79
CA LEU A 19 -6.93 8.20 -6.65
C LEU A 19 -5.77 7.20 -6.85
N PRO A 20 -5.99 5.96 -7.35
CA PRO A 20 -4.88 5.03 -7.57
C PRO A 20 -3.97 5.52 -8.68
N ASP A 21 -4.51 6.15 -9.72
CA ASP A 21 -3.72 6.72 -10.80
C ASP A 21 -2.89 7.93 -10.32
N ILE A 22 -3.45 8.73 -9.42
CA ILE A 22 -2.75 9.84 -8.78
C ILE A 22 -1.63 9.31 -7.87
N LEU A 23 -1.89 8.34 -6.99
CA LEU A 23 -0.88 7.70 -6.15
C LEU A 23 0.21 7.05 -7.02
N LYS A 24 -0.18 6.47 -8.16
CA LYS A 24 0.72 5.92 -9.18
C LYS A 24 1.60 6.99 -9.80
N GLN A 25 1.01 8.08 -10.28
CA GLN A 25 1.74 9.20 -10.88
C GLN A 25 2.69 9.84 -9.88
N PHE A 26 2.25 10.00 -8.64
CA PHE A 26 3.08 10.55 -7.56
C PHE A 26 4.25 9.62 -7.23
N THR A 27 3.98 8.31 -7.10
CA THR A 27 5.04 7.32 -6.85
C THR A 27 6.00 7.23 -8.02
N LYS A 28 5.50 7.18 -9.26
CA LYS A 28 6.33 7.21 -10.48
C LYS A 28 7.17 8.48 -10.56
N ALA A 29 6.60 9.64 -10.22
CA ALA A 29 7.33 10.91 -10.18
C ALA A 29 8.42 10.86 -9.10
N ALA A 30 8.08 10.44 -7.88
CA ALA A 30 9.02 10.30 -6.77
C ALA A 30 10.19 9.36 -7.11
N ILE A 31 9.90 8.18 -7.68
CA ILE A 31 10.90 7.22 -8.16
C ILE A 31 11.74 7.81 -9.31
N ARG A 32 11.13 8.50 -10.28
CA ARG A 32 11.84 9.10 -11.43
C ARG A 32 12.79 10.23 -11.06
N THR A 33 12.44 11.07 -10.11
CA THR A 33 13.30 12.19 -9.68
C THR A 33 14.46 11.77 -8.78
N GLN A 34 14.61 10.49 -8.45
CA GLN A 34 15.64 10.05 -7.50
C GLN A 34 16.65 9.08 -8.10
N PRO A 35 17.93 9.18 -7.67
CA PRO A 35 18.96 8.23 -8.04
C PRO A 35 18.61 6.85 -7.47
N ALA A 36 18.98 5.80 -8.22
CA ALA A 36 18.60 4.39 -8.06
C ALA A 36 18.92 3.72 -6.70
N ASP A 37 19.36 4.47 -5.69
CA ASP A 37 19.91 3.97 -4.42
C ASP A 37 19.01 4.24 -3.20
N CYS A 38 17.92 5.03 -3.33
CA CYS A 38 17.08 5.38 -2.18
C CYS A 38 15.94 4.37 -1.97
N SER A 39 16.33 3.11 -1.82
CA SER A 39 15.45 1.99 -1.60
C SER A 39 14.93 2.05 -0.14
N HIS A 40 13.59 1.99 0.03
CA HIS A 40 12.88 1.69 1.29
C HIS A 40 12.57 2.84 2.30
N LYS A 41 13.34 3.93 2.40
CA LYS A 41 13.14 4.97 3.45
C LYS A 41 12.84 6.37 2.91
N GLN A 42 11.81 6.47 2.08
CA GLN A 42 11.33 7.75 1.56
C GLN A 42 10.44 8.42 2.61
N TYR A 43 10.89 9.53 3.21
CA TYR A 43 10.06 10.35 4.07
C TYR A 43 9.55 11.56 3.28
N VAL A 44 8.27 11.81 3.39
CA VAL A 44 7.58 12.93 2.74
C VAL A 44 6.95 13.79 3.83
N GLU A 45 7.14 15.10 3.74
CA GLU A 45 6.53 16.05 4.67
C GLU A 45 5.01 16.07 4.46
N LEU A 46 4.26 15.98 5.56
CA LEU A 46 2.79 16.00 5.50
C LEU A 46 2.28 17.30 4.87
N ALA A 47 2.95 18.42 5.11
CA ALA A 47 2.63 19.71 4.51
C ALA A 47 2.77 19.71 2.98
N ASP A 48 3.82 19.07 2.46
CA ASP A 48 4.07 18.98 1.02
C ASP A 48 3.10 18.00 0.34
N LEU A 49 2.80 16.90 1.03
CA LEU A 49 1.78 15.95 0.62
C LEU A 49 0.40 16.60 0.58
N GLU A 50 0.00 17.29 1.64
CA GLU A 50 -1.29 17.96 1.72
C GLU A 50 -1.43 19.02 0.63
N LYS A 51 -0.38 19.81 0.38
CA LYS A 51 -0.34 20.76 -0.72
C LYS A 51 -0.56 20.06 -2.05
N LYS A 52 0.18 18.99 -2.35
CA LYS A 52 0.02 18.27 -3.62
C LYS A 52 -1.35 17.61 -3.71
N TRP A 53 -1.85 17.02 -2.64
CA TRP A 53 -3.18 16.44 -2.54
C TRP A 53 -4.28 17.47 -2.84
N LYS A 54 -4.18 18.67 -2.27
CA LYS A 54 -5.07 19.81 -2.55
C LYS A 54 -4.92 20.32 -3.99
N ASN A 55 -3.70 20.39 -4.53
CA ASN A 55 -3.47 20.77 -5.94
C ASN A 55 -4.12 19.80 -6.93
N LEU A 56 -4.24 18.52 -6.53
CA LEU A 56 -4.91 17.48 -7.30
C LEU A 56 -6.44 17.49 -7.11
N CYS A 57 -6.99 18.50 -6.44
CA CYS A 57 -8.42 18.61 -6.11
C CYS A 57 -8.99 17.40 -5.35
N LEU A 58 -8.14 16.68 -4.60
CA LEU A 58 -8.59 15.53 -3.82
C LEU A 58 -9.20 15.97 -2.48
N PRO A 59 -10.23 15.27 -1.99
CA PRO A 59 -10.86 15.57 -0.71
C PRO A 59 -9.85 15.42 0.44
N VAL A 60 -9.66 16.52 1.19
CA VAL A 60 -8.74 16.59 2.34
C VAL A 60 -9.15 15.62 3.45
N GLU A 61 -10.43 15.27 3.53
CA GLU A 61 -10.95 14.26 4.45
C GLU A 61 -10.27 12.90 4.26
N LYS A 62 -9.91 12.54 3.02
CA LYS A 62 -9.20 11.28 2.72
C LYS A 62 -7.75 11.33 3.15
N PHE A 63 -7.09 12.44 2.85
CA PHE A 63 -5.74 12.68 3.32
C PHE A 63 -5.69 12.60 4.85
N ARG A 64 -6.62 13.29 5.53
CA ARG A 64 -6.72 13.28 6.98
C ARG A 64 -6.99 11.89 7.53
N ALA A 65 -7.87 11.10 6.90
CA ALA A 65 -8.10 9.71 7.30
C ALA A 65 -6.84 8.84 7.17
N ILE A 66 -6.04 9.02 6.12
CA ILE A 66 -4.77 8.29 5.95
C ILE A 66 -3.74 8.72 7.01
N VAL A 67 -3.64 10.03 7.28
CA VAL A 67 -2.72 10.58 8.28
C VAL A 67 -3.14 10.20 9.70
N ASP A 68 -4.43 10.09 9.99
CA ASP A 68 -4.92 9.68 11.31
C ASP A 68 -4.54 8.22 11.64
N LEU A 69 -4.38 7.38 10.61
CA LEU A 69 -3.94 5.97 10.76
C LEU A 69 -2.46 5.83 11.12
N ASP A 70 -1.64 6.84 10.88
CA ASP A 70 -0.21 6.83 11.22
C ASP A 70 0.13 8.10 12.01
N PRO A 71 0.39 8.00 13.33
CA PRO A 71 0.58 9.16 14.22
C PRO A 71 1.94 9.86 14.03
N SER A 72 2.33 10.11 12.78
CA SER A 72 3.52 10.85 12.41
C SER A 72 3.24 12.36 12.43
N GLU A 73 4.03 13.13 13.18
CA GLU A 73 3.79 14.57 13.39
C GLU A 73 4.21 15.47 12.21
N ASP A 74 5.31 15.14 11.53
CA ASP A 74 5.96 16.09 10.59
C ASP A 74 6.24 15.47 9.22
N LYS A 75 6.64 14.19 9.21
CA LYS A 75 7.01 13.43 8.02
C LYS A 75 6.53 12.00 8.13
N MET A 76 6.02 11.48 7.02
CA MET A 76 5.51 10.12 6.92
C MET A 76 6.34 9.34 5.90
N GLU A 77 6.51 8.04 6.10
CA GLU A 77 7.11 7.19 5.06
C GLU A 77 6.17 7.09 3.86
N TRP A 78 6.65 7.45 2.67
CA TRP A 78 5.90 7.37 1.42
C TRP A 78 5.28 6.00 1.20
N ILE A 79 6.03 4.94 1.50
CA ILE A 79 5.56 3.56 1.36
C ILE A 79 4.37 3.27 2.29
N LYS A 80 4.39 3.76 3.54
CA LYS A 80 3.26 3.63 4.47
C LYS A 80 2.06 4.43 3.99
N PHE A 81 2.29 5.68 3.55
CA PHE A 81 1.24 6.51 2.99
C PHE A 81 0.57 5.85 1.77
N LEU A 82 1.38 5.32 0.85
CA LEU A 82 0.92 4.59 -0.32
C LEU A 82 0.10 3.36 0.08
N ALA A 83 0.59 2.58 1.04
CA ALA A 83 -0.08 1.39 1.55
C ALA A 83 -1.45 1.74 2.15
N LEU A 84 -1.54 2.75 3.02
CA LEU A 84 -2.78 3.22 3.62
C LEU A 84 -3.75 3.78 2.58
N GLY A 85 -3.23 4.54 1.60
CA GLY A 85 -4.02 5.02 0.47
C GLY A 85 -4.61 3.86 -0.35
N CYS A 86 -3.80 2.83 -0.63
CA CYS A 86 -4.24 1.62 -1.32
C CYS A 86 -5.19 0.75 -0.49
N SER A 87 -5.05 0.75 0.84
CA SER A 87 -5.97 0.09 1.77
C SER A 87 -7.32 0.79 1.78
N SER A 88 -7.31 2.13 1.85
CA SER A 88 -8.51 2.94 1.71
C SER A 88 -9.23 2.66 0.39
N LEU A 89 -8.49 2.51 -0.71
CA LEU A 89 -8.94 2.16 -2.07
C LEU A 89 -9.55 0.76 -2.23
N GLY A 90 -8.87 -0.25 -1.70
CA GLY A 90 -9.10 -1.65 -2.05
C GLY A 90 -10.07 -2.39 -1.13
N GLY A 91 -10.45 -1.80 0.00
CA GLY A 91 -11.33 -2.38 1.03
C GLY A 91 -10.81 -3.69 1.66
N THR A 92 -9.71 -4.25 1.18
CA THR A 92 -9.09 -5.52 1.58
C THR A 92 -7.59 -5.48 1.35
N LEU A 93 -6.83 -6.18 2.19
CA LEU A 93 -5.37 -6.29 2.11
C LEU A 93 -4.87 -6.73 0.72
N ASN A 94 -5.47 -7.75 0.12
CA ASN A 94 -5.05 -8.25 -1.20
C ASN A 94 -5.20 -7.22 -2.31
N THR A 95 -6.28 -6.43 -2.28
CA THR A 95 -6.54 -5.38 -3.28
C THR A 95 -5.60 -4.20 -3.05
N ALA A 96 -5.33 -3.85 -1.80
CA ALA A 96 -4.33 -2.85 -1.43
C ALA A 96 -2.95 -3.24 -1.98
N MET A 97 -2.51 -4.48 -1.70
CA MET A 97 -1.24 -5.02 -2.19
C MET A 97 -1.17 -5.05 -3.72
N LYS A 98 -2.28 -5.37 -4.40
CA LYS A 98 -2.35 -5.31 -5.87
C LYS A 98 -2.09 -3.90 -6.38
N ASN A 99 -2.81 -2.90 -5.84
CA ASN A 99 -2.59 -1.50 -6.22
C ASN A 99 -1.15 -1.05 -5.93
N VAL A 100 -0.62 -1.38 -4.75
CA VAL A 100 0.77 -1.09 -4.38
C VAL A 100 1.76 -1.67 -5.38
N CYS A 101 1.59 -2.94 -5.76
CA CYS A 101 2.46 -3.59 -6.75
C CYS A 101 2.36 -2.89 -8.11
N GLU A 102 1.15 -2.55 -8.59
CA GLU A 102 0.96 -1.82 -9.85
C GLU A 102 1.51 -0.39 -9.82
N ILE A 103 1.66 0.19 -8.63
CA ILE A 103 2.19 1.53 -8.42
C ILE A 103 3.72 1.54 -8.33
N LEU A 104 4.29 0.60 -7.57
CA LEU A 104 5.73 0.49 -7.36
C LEU A 104 6.47 -0.26 -8.46
N THR A 105 5.75 -1.07 -9.24
CA THR A 105 6.37 -1.83 -10.33
C THR A 105 6.96 -0.92 -11.40
N SER A 106 8.09 -1.34 -11.96
CA SER A 106 8.67 -0.76 -13.18
C SER A 106 8.15 -1.43 -14.45
N ASP A 107 7.32 -2.47 -14.33
CA ASP A 107 6.70 -3.12 -15.48
C ASP A 107 5.73 -2.16 -16.21
N PRO A 108 5.50 -2.36 -17.53
CA PRO A 108 4.50 -1.62 -18.28
C PRO A 108 3.09 -1.83 -17.70
N GLU A 109 2.20 -0.87 -17.94
CA GLU A 109 0.82 -0.92 -17.43
C GLU A 109 0.08 -2.14 -18.00
N GLY A 110 -0.48 -2.98 -17.13
CA GLY A 110 -1.05 -4.29 -17.47
C GLY A 110 -0.05 -5.46 -17.44
N GLY A 111 1.20 -5.21 -17.05
CA GLY A 111 2.24 -6.23 -16.85
C GLY A 111 2.08 -7.04 -15.55
N PRO A 112 3.05 -7.91 -15.24
CA PRO A 112 3.02 -8.77 -14.04
C PRO A 112 3.17 -8.01 -12.70
N ALA A 113 3.39 -6.69 -12.77
CA ALA A 113 3.63 -5.76 -11.68
C ALA A 113 4.61 -6.31 -10.63
N ARG A 114 5.84 -6.61 -11.07
CA ARG A 114 6.89 -7.16 -10.24
C ARG A 114 7.53 -6.07 -9.39
N ILE A 115 7.67 -6.35 -8.10
CA ILE A 115 8.36 -5.52 -7.10
C ILE A 115 9.30 -6.40 -6.26
N PRO A 116 10.31 -5.82 -5.58
CA PRO A 116 11.19 -6.59 -4.70
C PRO A 116 10.41 -7.23 -3.56
N PHE A 117 10.75 -8.47 -3.18
CA PHE A 117 10.11 -9.16 -2.06
C PHE A 117 10.21 -8.34 -0.76
N GLU A 118 11.36 -7.71 -0.49
CA GLU A 118 11.56 -6.92 0.72
C GLU A 118 10.54 -5.78 0.85
N THR A 119 10.24 -5.07 -0.25
CA THR A 119 9.26 -3.98 -0.21
C THR A 119 7.83 -4.50 -0.19
N PHE A 120 7.53 -5.64 -0.84
CA PHE A 120 6.25 -6.33 -0.66
C PHE A 120 6.03 -6.74 0.80
N ALA A 121 7.00 -7.41 1.41
CA ALA A 121 6.92 -7.94 2.77
C ALA A 121 6.74 -6.81 3.80
N TYR A 122 7.49 -5.71 3.63
CA TYR A 122 7.36 -4.53 4.49
C TYR A 122 5.94 -3.96 4.48
N ILE A 123 5.35 -3.79 3.28
CA ILE A 123 4.01 -3.22 3.13
C ILE A 123 2.94 -4.18 3.63
N TYR A 124 3.06 -5.46 3.27
CA TYR A 124 2.12 -6.49 3.67
C TYR A 124 2.06 -6.58 5.20
N GLN A 125 3.22 -6.66 5.86
CA GLN A 125 3.32 -6.73 7.32
C GLN A 125 2.76 -5.47 8.00
N TYR A 126 2.99 -4.30 7.42
CA TYR A 126 2.46 -3.05 7.93
C TYR A 126 0.93 -3.00 7.84
N LEU A 127 0.35 -3.34 6.69
CA LEU A 127 -1.10 -3.35 6.50
C LEU A 127 -1.78 -4.45 7.33
N SER A 128 -1.21 -5.65 7.39
CA SER A 128 -1.76 -6.74 8.19
C SER A 128 -1.69 -6.44 9.69
N ALA A 129 -0.74 -5.62 10.15
CA ALA A 129 -0.66 -5.19 11.55
C ALA A 129 -1.74 -4.16 11.90
N LEU A 130 -2.28 -3.44 10.91
CA LEU A 130 -3.37 -2.48 11.08
C LEU A 130 -4.74 -3.17 11.01
N ASP A 131 -4.85 -4.30 10.30
CA ASP A 131 -6.07 -5.09 10.21
C ASP A 131 -6.15 -6.13 11.36
N PRO A 132 -7.13 -6.03 12.27
CA PRO A 132 -7.29 -6.98 13.37
C PRO A 132 -7.73 -8.38 12.91
N GLU A 133 -8.09 -8.55 11.63
CA GLU A 133 -8.39 -9.86 11.03
C GLU A 133 -7.15 -10.72 10.80
N PHE A 134 -5.94 -10.13 10.75
CA PHE A 134 -4.70 -10.86 10.50
C PHE A 134 -3.84 -10.99 11.75
N SER A 135 -3.40 -12.21 12.04
CA SER A 135 -2.37 -12.44 13.07
C SER A 135 -0.96 -12.20 12.49
N ALA A 136 -0.06 -11.66 13.30
CA ALA A 136 1.36 -11.54 12.94
C ALA A 136 1.96 -12.88 12.50
N VAL A 137 1.54 -13.98 13.13
CA VAL A 137 2.01 -15.34 12.81
C VAL A 137 1.56 -15.79 11.42
N GLU A 138 0.30 -15.53 11.05
CA GLU A 138 -0.22 -15.88 9.72
C GLU A 138 0.46 -15.06 8.63
N THR A 139 0.66 -13.78 8.91
CA THR A 139 1.40 -12.85 8.04
C THR A 139 2.82 -13.33 7.80
N GLU A 140 3.56 -13.66 8.86
CA GLU A 140 4.95 -14.11 8.77
C GLU A 140 5.07 -15.46 8.06
N THR A 141 4.15 -16.39 8.33
CA THR A 141 4.08 -17.69 7.63
C THR A 141 3.81 -17.50 6.13
N TYR A 142 2.87 -16.60 5.80
CA TYR A 142 2.55 -16.27 4.41
C TYR A 142 3.75 -15.66 3.68
N LEU A 143 4.42 -14.70 4.31
CA LEU A 143 5.61 -14.06 3.78
C LEU A 143 6.77 -15.06 3.63
N ALA A 144 6.96 -16.00 4.56
CA ALA A 144 7.97 -17.03 4.46
C ALA A 144 7.73 -17.97 3.25
N ASN A 145 6.48 -18.39 3.02
CA ASN A 145 6.12 -19.20 1.86
C ASN A 145 6.31 -18.46 0.52
N LEU A 146 5.92 -17.17 0.49
CA LEU A 146 6.15 -16.31 -0.67
C LEU A 146 7.64 -16.08 -0.91
N ARG A 147 8.43 -15.90 0.15
CA ARG A 147 9.87 -15.73 0.08
C ARG A 147 10.52 -16.91 -0.62
N ASP A 148 10.27 -18.12 -0.15
CA ASP A 148 10.81 -19.35 -0.71
C ASP A 148 10.44 -19.50 -2.20
N THR A 149 9.19 -19.18 -2.53
CA THR A 149 8.69 -19.15 -3.92
C THR A 149 9.44 -18.10 -4.76
N SER A 150 9.66 -16.89 -4.23
CA SER A 150 10.30 -15.78 -4.93
C SER A 150 11.80 -15.96 -5.15
N GLU A 151 12.51 -16.53 -4.16
CA GLU A 151 13.93 -16.86 -4.24
C GLU A 151 14.15 -17.97 -5.27
N SER A 152 13.29 -18.99 -5.28
CA SER A 152 13.40 -20.12 -6.19
C SER A 152 12.97 -19.82 -7.64
N ARG A 153 12.01 -18.90 -7.87
CA ARG A 153 11.35 -18.73 -9.17
C ARG A 153 11.67 -17.41 -9.89
N LYS A 154 12.01 -16.34 -9.16
CA LYS A 154 11.95 -14.97 -9.69
C LYS A 154 13.07 -14.04 -9.21
N ASN A 155 14.19 -14.59 -8.74
CA ASN A 155 15.38 -13.81 -8.35
C ASN A 155 15.05 -12.71 -7.31
N GLY A 156 14.18 -13.02 -6.35
CA GLY A 156 13.76 -12.08 -5.29
C GLY A 156 12.65 -11.10 -5.68
N MET A 157 12.01 -11.26 -6.86
CA MET A 157 10.86 -10.44 -7.27
C MET A 157 9.51 -11.13 -7.07
N ILE A 158 8.56 -10.40 -6.51
CA ILE A 158 7.16 -10.80 -6.30
C ILE A 158 6.28 -10.03 -7.28
N GLY A 159 5.25 -10.67 -7.85
CA GLY A 159 4.26 -9.99 -8.68
C GLY A 159 2.84 -10.45 -8.33
N LEU A 160 1.84 -9.87 -8.98
CA LEU A 160 0.42 -10.13 -8.68
C LEU A 160 0.06 -11.61 -8.70
N SER A 161 0.61 -12.35 -9.65
CA SER A 161 0.35 -13.78 -9.79
C SER A 161 0.86 -14.62 -8.62
N ASP A 162 1.80 -14.13 -7.80
CA ASP A 162 2.36 -14.90 -6.69
C ASP A 162 1.42 -14.95 -5.49
N PHE A 163 0.80 -13.81 -5.16
CA PHE A 163 -0.04 -13.67 -3.95
C PHE A 163 -1.54 -13.76 -4.23
N VAL A 164 -2.00 -13.56 -5.48
CA VAL A 164 -3.41 -13.73 -5.88
C VAL A 164 -3.83 -15.22 -5.94
N ILE A 165 -2.88 -16.15 -6.04
CA ILE A 165 -3.15 -17.60 -6.15
C ILE A 165 -3.57 -18.25 -4.79
N GLY A 166 -3.58 -17.49 -3.70
CA GLY A 166 -3.85 -18.00 -2.35
C GLY A 166 -5.29 -18.45 -2.03
N LYS A 167 -6.31 -18.10 -2.83
CA LYS A 167 -7.64 -18.71 -2.69
C LYS A 167 -7.84 -19.80 -3.76
N LYS A 168 -7.25 -20.97 -3.52
CA LYS A 168 -7.90 -22.20 -4.00
C LYS A 168 -9.04 -22.51 -3.02
N PRO A 169 -10.31 -22.43 -3.44
CA PRO A 169 -11.35 -23.11 -2.68
C PRO A 169 -11.09 -24.61 -2.78
N VAL A 170 -10.99 -25.29 -1.64
CA VAL A 170 -11.30 -26.71 -1.54
C VAL A 170 -12.50 -26.84 -0.62
#